data_AF-A0A7V1MJZ7-F1
#
_entry.id   AF-A0A7V1MJZ7-F1
#
_cell.length_a   1.000
_cell.length_b   1.000
_cell.length_c   1.000
_cell.angle_alpha   90.00
_cell.angle_beta   90.00
_cell.angle_gamma   90.00
#
_symmetry.space_group_name_H-M   'P 1'
#
loop_
_entity.id
_entity.type
_entity.pdbx_description
1 polymer ?
#
loop_
_entity_poly.entity_id
_entity_poly.type
_entity_poly.pdbx_seq_one_letter_code
_entity_poly.pdbx_strand_id
1 'polypeptide(L)'
;MANLQIKGIDDSLYAQIKDLALSENRSISQEVLFLIKSYMANKKQLLTIKTPAQVLLELSGSWEDSRRPEEIITQIKNVRKNSKKLMWCLSG
;
A
#
# COMPACT_ATOMS: atom_id res chain seq x y z
N MET A 1 -33.80 -13.14 6.94
CA MET A 1 -32.51 -13.53 6.31
C MET A 1 -32.58 -13.17 4.85
N ALA A 2 -31.69 -12.30 4.36
CA ALA A 2 -31.59 -12.04 2.94
C ALA A 2 -30.81 -13.18 2.28
N ASN A 3 -31.32 -13.70 1.16
CA ASN A 3 -30.60 -14.66 0.32
C ASN A 3 -30.02 -13.91 -0.87
N LEU A 4 -28.74 -14.12 -1.16
CA LEU A 4 -28.06 -13.55 -2.33
C LEU A 4 -27.81 -14.68 -3.32
N GLN A 5 -28.47 -14.62 -4.47
CA GLN A 5 -28.16 -15.48 -5.61
C GLN A 5 -27.34 -14.71 -6.63
N ILE A 6 -26.22 -15.29 -7.04
CA ILE A 6 -25.33 -14.74 -8.07
C ILE A 6 -25.58 -15.54 -9.34
N LYS A 7 -25.96 -14.86 -10.43
CA LYS A 7 -26.20 -15.47 -11.75
C LYS A 7 -25.11 -15.04 -12.72
N GLY A 8 -24.79 -15.91 -13.68
CA GLY A 8 -23.79 -15.62 -14.71
C GLY A 8 -22.36 -15.58 -14.19
N ILE A 9 -22.07 -16.33 -13.12
CA ILE A 9 -20.69 -16.54 -12.70
C ILE A 9 -19.98 -17.41 -13.72
N ASP A 10 -18.80 -16.98 -14.16
CA ASP A 10 -17.95 -17.79 -15.01
C ASP A 10 -17.44 -19.02 -14.23
N ASP A 11 -17.39 -20.17 -14.89
CA ASP A 11 -17.00 -21.44 -14.26
C ASP A 11 -15.56 -21.40 -13.72
N SER A 12 -14.66 -20.68 -14.39
CA SER A 12 -13.27 -20.51 -13.92
C SER A 12 -13.20 -19.65 -12.67
N LEU A 13 -14.08 -18.64 -12.55
CA LEU A 13 -14.16 -17.80 -11.36
C LEU A 13 -14.74 -18.59 -10.18
N TYR A 14 -15.78 -19.41 -10.43
CA TYR A 14 -16.33 -20.29 -9.40
C TYR A 14 -15.29 -21.29 -8.89
N ALA A 15 -14.50 -21.89 -9.78
CA ALA A 15 -13.41 -22.79 -9.42
C ALA A 15 -12.35 -22.10 -8.54
N GLN A 16 -11.92 -20.89 -8.91
CA GLN A 16 -10.97 -20.11 -8.11
C GLN A 16 -11.49 -19.81 -6.69
N ILE A 17 -12.76 -19.41 -6.57
CA ILE A 17 -13.38 -19.16 -5.27
C ILE A 17 -13.45 -20.45 -4.44
N LYS A 18 -13.74 -21.59 -5.09
CA LYS A 18 -13.78 -22.89 -4.42
C LYS A 18 -12.40 -23.29 -3.90
N ASP A 19 -11.35 -23.13 -4.69
CA ASP A 19 -9.99 -23.44 -4.28
C ASP A 19 -9.54 -22.55 -3.12
N LEU A 20 -9.87 -21.26 -3.17
CA LEU A 20 -9.60 -20.32 -2.08
C LEU A 20 -10.35 -20.69 -0.80
N ALA A 21 -11.63 -21.09 -0.92
CA ALA A 21 -12.43 -21.54 0.21
C ALA A 21 -11.83 -22.79 0.85
N LEU A 22 -11.31 -23.73 0.04
CA LEU A 22 -10.62 -24.93 0.54
C LEU A 22 -9.32 -24.57 1.26
N SER A 23 -8.50 -23.67 0.71
CA SER A 23 -7.25 -23.25 1.36
C SER A 23 -7.48 -22.53 2.69
N GLU A 24 -8.57 -21.76 2.79
CA GLU A 24 -8.96 -21.02 3.99
C GLU A 24 -9.80 -21.84 4.98
N ASN A 25 -10.06 -23.14 4.68
CA ASN A 25 -10.94 -24.02 5.45
C ASN A 25 -12.33 -23.42 5.72
N ARG A 26 -12.93 -22.79 4.70
CA ARG A 26 -14.25 -22.14 4.76
C ARG A 26 -15.22 -22.75 3.77
N SER A 27 -16.51 -22.62 4.06
CA SER A 27 -17.53 -22.88 3.02
C SER A 27 -17.49 -21.81 1.94
N ILE A 28 -17.89 -22.17 0.72
CA ILE A 28 -17.93 -21.25 -0.43
C ILE A 28 -18.78 -20.01 -0.10
N SER A 29 -19.95 -20.20 0.51
CA SER A 29 -20.83 -19.08 0.89
C SER A 29 -20.18 -18.12 1.89
N GLN A 30 -19.42 -18.66 2.85
CA GLN A 30 -18.69 -17.84 3.82
C GLN A 30 -17.51 -17.13 3.16
N GLU A 31 -16.81 -17.79 2.23
CA GLU A 31 -15.68 -17.18 1.52
C GLU A 31 -16.15 -16.03 0.61
N VAL A 32 -17.25 -16.21 -0.12
CA VAL A 32 -17.87 -15.13 -0.91
C VAL A 32 -18.25 -13.95 0.00
N LEU A 33 -18.84 -14.22 1.17
CA LEU A 33 -19.17 -13.16 2.12
C LEU A 33 -17.92 -12.45 2.65
N PHE A 34 -16.86 -13.21 2.93
CA PHE A 34 -15.58 -12.68 3.38
C PHE A 34 -14.96 -11.79 2.30
N LEU A 35 -14.89 -12.24 1.05
CA LEU A 35 -14.37 -11.47 -0.08
C LEU A 35 -15.11 -10.15 -0.25
N ILE A 36 -16.44 -10.16 -0.19
CA ILE A 36 -17.26 -8.94 -0.28
C ILE A 36 -16.95 -7.99 0.88
N LYS A 37 -16.89 -8.49 2.12
CA LYS A 37 -16.56 -7.67 3.29
C LYS A 37 -15.17 -7.06 3.19
N SER A 38 -14.18 -7.88 2.83
CA SER A 38 -12.79 -7.48 2.64
C SER A 38 -12.67 -6.44 1.54
N TYR A 39 -13.36 -6.61 0.41
CA TYR A 39 -13.39 -5.62 -0.65
C TYR A 39 -14.01 -4.30 -0.17
N MET A 40 -15.12 -4.33 0.55
CA MET A 40 -15.74 -3.10 1.08
C MET A 40 -14.88 -2.38 2.11
N ALA A 41 -14.20 -3.12 2.98
CA ALA A 41 -13.27 -2.56 3.97
C ALA A 41 -12.06 -1.90 3.28
N ASN A 42 -11.47 -2.59 2.32
CA ASN A 42 -10.31 -2.11 1.57
C ASN A 42 -10.67 -1.01 0.57
N LYS A 43 -11.89 -0.97 0.03
CA LYS A 43 -12.34 0.11 -0.87
C LYS A 43 -12.27 1.48 -0.20
N LYS A 44 -12.58 1.58 1.10
CA LYS A 44 -12.41 2.83 1.86
C LYS A 44 -10.94 3.24 1.93
N GLN A 45 -10.05 2.28 2.17
CA GLN A 45 -8.61 2.54 2.20
C GLN A 45 -8.07 2.91 0.81
N LEU A 46 -8.46 2.22 -0.26
CA LEU A 46 -8.05 2.51 -1.63
C LEU A 46 -8.50 3.90 -2.12
N LEU A 47 -9.65 4.38 -1.65
CA LEU A 47 -10.12 5.74 -1.92
C LEU A 47 -9.40 6.80 -1.08
N THR A 48 -8.76 6.41 0.02
CA THR A 48 -8.04 7.31 0.95
C THR A 48 -6.54 7.32 0.70
N ILE A 49 -5.99 6.24 0.15
CA ILE A 49 -4.59 6.14 -0.24
C ILE A 49 -4.38 7.02 -1.46
N LYS A 50 -3.71 8.15 -1.24
CA LYS A 50 -3.28 9.04 -2.32
C LYS A 50 -2.42 8.23 -3.29
N THR A 51 -2.71 8.36 -4.57
CA THR A 51 -1.87 7.71 -5.58
C THR A 51 -0.45 8.25 -5.49
N PRO A 52 0.58 7.48 -5.90
CA PRO A 52 1.94 7.99 -5.93
C PRO A 52 2.06 9.33 -6.68
N ALA A 53 1.29 9.51 -7.75
CA ALA A 53 1.20 10.77 -8.48
C ALA A 53 0.61 11.91 -7.64
N GLN A 54 -0.46 11.67 -6.87
CA GLN A 54 -1.03 12.67 -5.97
C GLN A 54 -0.05 13.06 -4.85
N VAL A 55 0.68 12.10 -4.30
CA VAL A 55 1.73 12.37 -3.30
C VAL A 55 2.85 13.22 -3.91
N LEU A 56 3.29 12.91 -5.13
CA LEU A 56 4.32 13.69 -5.82
C LEU A 56 3.87 15.13 -6.12
N LEU A 57 2.60 15.31 -6.51
CA LEU A 57 2.02 16.63 -6.73
C LEU A 57 1.92 17.44 -5.43
N GLU A 58 1.53 16.82 -4.32
CA GLU A 58 1.50 17.51 -3.01
C GLU A 58 2.90 17.90 -2.50
N LEU A 59 3.93 17.11 -2.85
CA LEU A 59 5.31 17.45 -2.55
C LEU A 59 5.89 18.49 -3.51
N SER A 60 5.26 18.72 -4.67
CA SER A 60 5.70 19.75 -5.61
C SER A 60 5.41 21.14 -5.02
N GLY A 61 6.44 21.76 -4.46
CA GLY A 61 6.35 23.03 -3.73
C GLY A 61 6.82 22.94 -2.27
N SER A 62 6.88 21.76 -1.66
CA SER A 62 7.44 21.61 -0.30
C SER A 62 8.96 21.75 -0.25
N TRP A 63 9.62 21.85 -1.40
CA TRP A 63 11.06 22.02 -1.56
C TRP A 63 11.48 23.50 -1.58
N GLU A 64 10.52 24.42 -1.58
CA GLU A 64 10.80 25.84 -1.39
C GLU A 64 11.24 26.06 0.06
N ASP A 65 12.55 26.27 0.22
CA ASP A 65 13.17 26.52 1.50
C ASP A 65 13.59 28.00 1.55
N SER A 66 13.15 28.69 2.59
CA SER A 66 13.52 30.10 2.82
C SER A 66 14.97 30.26 3.32
N ARG A 67 15.61 29.15 3.71
CA ARG A 67 17.00 29.14 4.18
C ARG A 67 17.96 29.29 3.02
N ARG A 68 19.09 29.95 3.27
CA ARG A 68 20.12 30.09 2.26
C ARG A 68 20.84 28.75 2.05
N PRO A 69 21.36 28.46 0.85
CA PRO A 69 22.06 27.20 0.58
C PRO A 69 23.15 26.86 1.60
N GLU A 70 23.86 27.87 2.11
CA GLU A 70 24.95 27.71 3.08
C GLU A 70 24.46 27.19 4.44
N GLU A 71 23.26 27.61 4.86
CA GLU A 71 22.64 27.18 6.12
C GLU A 71 22.18 25.73 6.03
N ILE A 72 21.61 25.35 4.88
CA ILE A 72 21.20 23.97 4.58
C ILE A 72 22.44 23.04 4.57
N ILE A 73 23.51 23.45 3.89
CA ILE A 73 24.77 22.69 3.84
C ILE A 73 25.36 22.49 5.24
N THR A 74 25.39 23.56 6.04
CA THR A 74 25.95 23.54 7.39
C THR A 74 25.14 22.63 8.30
N GLN A 75 23.80 22.72 8.24
CA GLN A 75 22.93 21.83 9.01
C GLN A 75 23.12 20.36 8.60
N ILE A 76 23.13 20.05 7.30
CA ILE A 76 23.32 18.67 6.80
C ILE A 76 24.66 18.12 7.31
N LYS A 77 25.74 18.90 7.23
CA LYS A 77 27.06 18.50 7.73
C LYS A 77 27.05 18.26 9.24
N ASN A 78 26.35 19.08 10.02
CA ASN A 78 26.27 18.97 11.47
C ASN A 78 25.40 17.79 11.94
N VAL A 79 24.31 17.49 11.23
CA VAL A 79 23.41 16.36 11.55
C VAL A 79 23.99 15.03 11.11
N ARG A 80 24.93 15.02 10.16
CA ARG A 80 25.59 13.81 9.68
C ARG A 80 26.41 13.17 10.81
N LYS A 81 25.78 12.26 11.57
CA LYS A 81 26.50 11.37 12.48
C LYS A 81 27.45 10.51 11.67
N ASN A 82 28.74 10.63 11.95
CA ASN A 82 29.78 9.77 11.38
C ASN A 82 29.63 8.36 11.96
N SER A 83 28.74 7.57 11.36
CA SER A 83 28.58 6.17 11.71
C SER A 83 29.71 5.40 11.06
N LYS A 84 30.69 4.94 11.88
CA LYS A 84 31.76 4.02 11.47
C LYS A 84 31.23 2.76 10.76
N LYS A 85 29.93 2.45 10.88
CA LYS A 85 29.24 1.33 10.24
C LYS A 85 29.03 1.51 8.72
N LEU A 86 29.10 2.74 8.19
CA LEU A 86 28.91 3.01 6.75
C LEU A 86 30.24 3.10 5.96
N MET A 87 31.39 2.91 6.63
CA MET A 87 32.73 3.04 6.01
C MET A 87 33.07 1.88 5.05
N TRP A 88 32.39 0.73 5.16
CA TRP A 88 32.72 -0.46 4.36
C TRP A 88 32.13 -0.46 2.94
N CYS A 89 31.23 0.47 2.60
CA CYS A 89 30.63 0.54 1.26
C CYS A 89 31.35 1.49 0.28
N LEU A 90 32.39 2.22 0.70
CA LEU A 90 33.12 3.18 -0.14
C LEU A 90 34.57 2.76 -0.44
N SER A 91 34.90 1.48 -0.22
CA SER A 91 36.16 0.87 -0.64
C SER A 91 35.84 -0.39 -1.45
N GLY A 92 35.30 -0.17 -2.63
CA GLY A 92 35.01 -1.18 -3.66
C GLY A 92 35.12 -0.51 -5.01
#